data_AF-A0A316YMT5-F1
#
_entry.id   AF-A0A316YMT5-F1
#
_cell.length_a   1.000
_cell.length_b   1.000
_cell.length_c   1.000
_cell.angle_alpha   90.00
_cell.angle_beta   90.00
_cell.angle_gamma   90.00
#
_symmetry.space_group_name_H-M   'P 1'
#
loop_
_entity.id
_entity.type
_entity.pdbx_description
1 polymer ?
#
loop_
_entity_poly.entity_id
_entity_poly.type
_entity_poly.pdbx_seq_one_letter_code
_entity_poly.pdbx_strand_id
1 'polypeptide(L)'
;MAMLPVRLLGRGHPLRLVRGAGLLQRRLESTLTVHRPHESASREVPTPMLVLTSKSWTQGTLPKPVDVGPLVSHFTKHGWSVISLDLDPAHGTKGGQDHLLDSLTQEMTSKLGSQGPLPFPPLLVSTGLASLAAEQYVSSHPLSGLVLLDPPLSPLKAHEANPEALPAPLDDFTYEPRFPTLVAWSRAELDRQSQAGVPWWEAHRIEILLEEEAGESLDRKVYDMADEEGAALQIRTWAEQECGIGAAKEEGQAKMEETDELDEEEEDDGEVATASQRDAGILPEWFTSGNYQWNPSGSKKEPLLLDDKDLQEYFIRGSGPGGQAINKLSICVVLRHEPTGTKVRCQESRSRETNRGLARRLLSRKIDLLLRGPDSVEAQDQLRRKKKKLNKKKKMIKRRLEQGVVLRQKHREFLKEHDNDSE
;
A
#
# COMPACT_ATOMS: atom_id res chain seq x y z
N MET A 1 -59.49 6.65 83.74
CA MET A 1 -58.43 5.78 84.29
C MET A 1 -57.57 5.30 83.14
N ALA A 2 -56.26 5.31 83.36
CA ALA A 2 -55.20 5.11 82.38
C ALA A 2 -55.35 3.87 81.49
N MET A 3 -54.89 3.96 80.23
CA MET A 3 -53.99 2.97 79.61
C MET A 3 -53.26 3.61 78.41
N LEU A 4 -51.94 3.59 78.49
CA LEU A 4 -50.99 4.04 77.46
C LEU A 4 -51.04 3.13 76.22
N PRO A 5 -50.93 3.67 74.98
CA PRO A 5 -50.94 2.85 73.78
C PRO A 5 -49.57 2.23 73.47
N VAL A 6 -49.64 0.95 73.13
CA VAL A 6 -48.57 0.01 72.82
C VAL A 6 -47.94 0.30 71.45
N ARG A 7 -46.59 0.29 71.42
CA ARG A 7 -45.76 0.19 70.22
C ARG A 7 -46.12 -1.04 69.39
N LEU A 8 -46.27 -0.91 68.08
CA LEU A 8 -45.80 -1.88 67.08
C LEU A 8 -45.72 -1.19 65.71
N LEU A 9 -44.49 -1.18 65.17
CA LEU A 9 -44.04 -0.53 63.96
C LEU A 9 -44.62 -1.18 62.69
N GLY A 10 -44.81 -0.34 61.67
CA GLY A 10 -45.55 -0.61 60.45
C GLY A 10 -44.96 -1.68 59.53
N ARG A 11 -45.88 -2.32 58.81
CA ARG A 11 -45.64 -3.29 57.73
C ARG A 11 -44.94 -2.62 56.55
N GLY A 12 -43.71 -3.04 56.27
CA GLY A 12 -43.04 -2.90 54.97
C GLY A 12 -42.66 -4.29 54.46
N HIS A 13 -43.15 -4.67 53.29
CA HIS A 13 -42.81 -5.94 52.64
C HIS A 13 -41.29 -6.01 52.34
N PRO A 14 -40.64 -7.18 52.51
CA PRO A 14 -39.21 -7.31 52.28
C PRO A 14 -38.88 -7.38 50.78
N LEU A 15 -37.99 -6.49 50.35
CA LEU A 15 -37.31 -6.52 49.07
C LEU A 15 -36.50 -7.82 48.95
N ARG A 16 -36.82 -8.64 47.95
CA ARG A 16 -36.06 -9.83 47.58
C ARG A 16 -34.84 -9.37 46.79
N LEU A 17 -33.67 -9.56 47.40
CA LEU A 17 -32.35 -9.37 46.79
C LEU A 17 -32.22 -10.28 45.57
N VAL A 18 -32.18 -9.72 44.35
CA VAL A 18 -31.67 -10.42 43.16
C VAL A 18 -30.33 -9.79 42.82
N ARG A 19 -29.24 -10.48 43.19
CA ARG A 19 -27.90 -10.21 42.68
C ARG A 19 -27.87 -10.58 41.20
N GLY A 20 -28.14 -9.61 40.33
CA GLY A 20 -27.76 -9.65 38.93
C GLY A 20 -26.49 -8.83 38.77
N ALA A 21 -25.35 -9.50 38.67
CA ALA A 21 -24.11 -8.88 38.20
C ALA A 21 -24.25 -8.57 36.71
N GLY A 22 -24.93 -7.47 36.40
CA GLY A 22 -24.89 -6.85 35.08
C GLY A 22 -23.58 -6.10 34.96
N LEU A 23 -22.51 -6.80 34.53
CA LEU A 23 -21.41 -6.12 33.87
C LEU A 23 -22.01 -5.41 32.67
N LEU A 24 -22.11 -4.08 32.76
CA LEU A 24 -22.40 -3.20 31.64
C LEU A 24 -21.35 -3.51 30.56
N GLN A 25 -21.71 -4.37 29.62
CA GLN A 25 -20.94 -4.63 28.42
C GLN A 25 -21.03 -3.33 27.61
N ARG A 26 -20.10 -2.41 27.89
CA ARG A 26 -19.95 -1.17 27.14
C ARG A 26 -19.90 -1.57 25.67
N ARG A 27 -20.88 -1.15 24.87
CA ARG A 27 -20.78 -1.23 23.41
C ARG A 27 -19.49 -0.51 23.05
N LEU A 28 -18.52 -1.24 22.54
CA LEU A 28 -17.34 -0.64 21.95
C LEU A 28 -17.83 0.04 20.67
N GLU A 29 -17.38 1.28 20.44
CA GLU A 29 -17.68 2.04 19.23
C GLU A 29 -16.35 2.21 18.49
N SER A 30 -16.37 2.20 17.16
CA SER A 30 -15.15 2.44 16.40
C SER A 30 -14.52 3.78 16.78
N THR A 31 -13.23 3.74 17.08
CA THR A 31 -12.49 4.89 17.59
C THR A 31 -11.56 5.43 16.50
N LEU A 32 -11.48 6.75 16.42
CA LEU A 32 -10.56 7.46 15.54
C LEU A 32 -9.73 8.41 16.40
N THR A 33 -8.41 8.28 16.31
CA THR A 33 -7.45 9.14 17.03
C THR A 33 -6.51 9.77 16.02
N VAL A 34 -6.31 11.09 16.12
CA VAL A 34 -5.35 11.81 15.27
C VAL A 34 -4.12 12.15 16.09
N HIS A 35 -2.97 11.65 15.66
CA HIS A 35 -1.66 11.96 16.21
C HIS A 35 -1.00 13.01 15.33
N ARG A 36 -0.71 14.16 15.92
CA ARG A 36 0.02 15.23 15.23
C ARG A 36 1.51 14.91 15.14
N PRO A 37 2.23 15.45 14.14
CA PRO A 37 3.69 15.42 14.12
C PRO A 37 4.26 15.94 15.45
N HIS A 38 5.33 15.32 15.92
CA HIS A 38 6.01 15.76 17.14
C HIS A 38 6.70 17.12 16.90
N GLU A 39 6.73 18.00 17.89
CA GLU A 39 7.32 19.35 17.76
C GLU A 39 8.81 19.32 17.40
N SER A 40 9.50 18.24 17.76
CA SER A 40 10.92 18.04 17.43
C SER A 40 11.16 17.47 16.03
N ALA A 41 10.13 17.29 15.21
CA ALA A 41 10.29 16.77 13.86
C ALA A 41 11.01 17.81 12.98
N SER A 42 11.99 17.38 12.20
CA SER A 42 12.78 18.28 11.33
C SER A 42 12.02 18.81 10.11
N ARG A 43 10.85 18.23 9.82
CA ARG A 43 9.96 18.58 8.70
C ARG A 43 8.55 18.11 9.01
N GLU A 44 7.58 18.61 8.26
CA GLU A 44 6.21 18.09 8.24
C GLU A 44 5.95 17.37 6.91
N VAL A 45 5.37 16.17 7.00
CA VAL A 45 5.01 15.37 5.83
C VAL A 45 3.55 15.63 5.49
N PRO A 46 3.24 16.15 4.28
CA PRO A 46 1.87 16.53 3.92
C PRO A 46 0.94 15.33 3.76
N THR A 47 1.47 14.17 3.38
CA THR A 47 0.71 12.93 3.25
C THR A 47 0.48 12.28 4.61
N PRO A 48 -0.78 12.11 5.06
CA PRO A 48 -1.06 11.44 6.33
C PRO A 48 -0.83 9.93 6.23
N MET A 49 -0.43 9.33 7.35
CA MET A 49 -0.46 7.88 7.53
C MET A 49 -1.81 7.49 8.15
N LEU A 50 -2.50 6.53 7.57
CA LEU A 50 -3.73 5.97 8.10
C LEU A 50 -3.43 4.57 8.64
N VAL A 51 -3.62 4.35 9.94
CA VAL A 51 -3.43 3.05 10.58
C VAL A 51 -4.80 2.44 10.82
N LEU A 52 -5.08 1.31 10.18
CA LEU A 52 -6.30 0.55 10.32
C LEU A 52 -6.09 -0.65 11.24
N THR A 53 -6.87 -0.72 12.31
CA THR A 53 -6.91 -1.85 13.24
C THR A 53 -8.35 -2.22 13.55
N SER A 54 -8.56 -3.40 14.15
CA SER A 54 -9.86 -3.79 14.69
C SER A 54 -9.64 -4.70 15.89
N LYS A 55 -9.30 -4.12 17.03
CA LYS A 55 -8.88 -4.86 18.23
C LYS A 55 -9.98 -5.79 18.73
N SER A 56 -11.24 -5.34 18.72
CA SER A 56 -12.38 -6.18 19.14
C SER A 56 -12.61 -7.39 18.24
N TRP A 57 -12.28 -7.29 16.95
CA TRP A 57 -12.44 -8.38 15.97
C TRP A 57 -11.24 -9.33 15.92
N THR A 58 -10.04 -8.79 16.09
CA THR A 58 -8.77 -9.50 15.88
C THR A 58 -8.14 -10.02 17.18
N GLN A 59 -8.78 -9.75 18.32
CA GLN A 59 -8.31 -10.27 19.60
C GLN A 59 -8.43 -11.80 19.64
N GLY A 60 -7.27 -12.48 19.59
CA GLY A 60 -7.20 -13.94 19.61
C GLY A 60 -7.18 -14.61 18.23
N THR A 61 -7.13 -13.83 17.14
CA THR A 61 -7.10 -14.35 15.78
C THR A 61 -5.68 -14.67 15.30
N LEU A 62 -5.60 -15.45 14.22
CA LEU A 62 -4.39 -15.78 13.47
C LEU A 62 -4.51 -15.22 12.03
N PRO A 63 -3.53 -14.45 11.51
CA PRO A 63 -2.35 -13.94 12.21
C PRO A 63 -2.68 -13.06 13.40
N LYS A 64 -1.80 -13.10 14.41
CA LYS A 64 -1.93 -12.21 15.57
C LYS A 64 -1.63 -10.79 15.09
N PRO A 65 -2.51 -9.81 15.35
CA PRO A 65 -2.27 -8.44 14.90
C PRO A 65 -0.98 -7.89 15.50
N VAL A 66 -0.20 -7.22 14.65
CA VAL A 66 1.06 -6.56 15.03
C VAL A 66 0.75 -5.31 15.85
N ASP A 67 1.52 -5.06 16.92
CA ASP A 67 1.41 -3.79 17.64
C ASP A 67 2.02 -2.66 16.79
N VAL A 68 1.16 -1.72 16.41
CA VAL A 68 1.51 -0.55 15.58
C VAL A 68 1.90 0.67 16.42
N GLY A 69 1.82 0.61 17.76
CA GLY A 69 2.20 1.70 18.64
C GLY A 69 3.63 2.25 18.41
N PRO A 70 4.65 1.38 18.29
CA PRO A 70 6.01 1.81 17.96
C PRO A 70 6.09 2.49 16.58
N LEU A 71 5.36 1.97 15.60
CA LEU A 71 5.30 2.54 14.25
C LEU A 71 4.68 3.96 14.26
N VAL A 72 3.57 4.15 14.98
CA VAL A 72 2.93 5.47 15.15
C VAL A 72 3.90 6.46 15.81
N SER A 73 4.60 6.02 16.86
CA SER A 73 5.56 6.86 17.59
C SER A 73 6.75 7.26 16.71
N HIS A 74 7.25 6.33 15.91
CA HIS A 74 8.33 6.61 14.96
C HIS A 74 7.89 7.61 13.87
N PHE A 75 6.74 7.38 13.23
CA PHE A 75 6.27 8.24 12.14
C PHE A 75 5.98 9.68 12.60
N THR A 76 5.33 9.84 13.76
CA THR A 76 5.05 11.16 14.35
C THR A 76 6.33 11.93 14.70
N LYS A 77 7.34 11.24 15.26
CA LYS A 77 8.67 11.82 15.51
C LYS A 77 9.37 12.30 14.23
N HIS A 78 9.05 11.68 13.09
CA HIS A 78 9.61 11.99 11.78
C HIS A 78 8.70 12.87 10.90
N GLY A 79 7.76 13.59 11.50
CA GLY A 79 7.01 14.64 10.82
C GLY A 79 5.68 14.22 10.22
N TRP A 80 5.26 12.97 10.39
CA TRP A 80 4.01 12.49 9.82
C TRP A 80 2.83 12.77 10.75
N SER A 81 1.72 13.19 10.15
CA SER A 81 0.41 13.08 10.81
C SER A 81 -0.07 11.64 10.69
N VAL A 82 -0.52 11.04 11.80
CA VAL A 82 -0.99 9.66 11.83
C VAL A 82 -2.43 9.62 12.32
N ILE A 83 -3.31 9.01 11.53
CA ILE A 83 -4.72 8.79 11.87
C ILE A 83 -4.88 7.33 12.21
N SER A 84 -5.12 7.03 13.49
CA SER A 84 -5.35 5.67 13.98
C SER A 84 -6.85 5.42 14.04
N LEU A 85 -7.32 4.47 13.22
CA LEU A 85 -8.71 4.04 13.15
C LEU A 85 -8.80 2.59 13.64
N ASP A 86 -9.48 2.40 14.77
CA ASP A 86 -9.79 1.08 15.34
C ASP A 86 -11.27 0.80 15.12
N LEU A 87 -11.58 -0.09 14.18
CA LEU A 87 -12.93 -0.46 13.80
C LEU A 87 -13.50 -1.53 14.74
N ASP A 88 -14.79 -1.45 15.01
CA ASP A 88 -15.54 -2.46 15.74
C ASP A 88 -16.67 -3.06 14.87
N PRO A 89 -16.57 -4.34 14.45
CA PRO A 89 -17.59 -4.98 13.61
C PRO A 89 -18.98 -5.06 14.27
N ALA A 90 -19.08 -4.90 15.59
CA ALA A 90 -20.36 -4.88 16.29
C ALA A 90 -21.22 -3.64 15.99
N HIS A 91 -20.63 -2.56 15.45
CA HIS A 91 -21.35 -1.31 15.16
C HIS A 91 -22.14 -1.34 13.83
N GLY A 92 -21.92 -2.36 12.97
CA GLY A 92 -22.48 -2.44 11.61
C GLY A 92 -23.38 -3.64 11.30
N THR A 93 -23.48 -4.65 12.16
CA THR A 93 -24.22 -5.89 11.87
C THR A 93 -25.75 -5.76 12.07
N LYS A 94 -26.39 -4.86 11.33
CA LYS A 94 -27.86 -4.92 11.14
C LYS A 94 -28.28 -5.97 10.09
N GLY A 95 -27.32 -6.54 9.33
CA GLY A 95 -27.58 -7.42 8.18
C GLY A 95 -26.91 -8.81 8.19
N GLY A 96 -26.36 -9.26 9.33
CA GLY A 96 -25.62 -10.53 9.41
C GLY A 96 -24.14 -10.40 8.99
N GLN A 97 -23.38 -11.49 9.13
CA GLN A 97 -21.93 -11.51 8.83
C GLN A 97 -21.60 -11.54 7.33
N ASP A 98 -22.60 -11.78 6.47
CA ASP A 98 -22.46 -11.81 5.01
C ASP A 98 -22.00 -10.45 4.42
N HIS A 99 -22.18 -9.35 5.17
CA HIS A 99 -21.78 -7.99 4.78
C HIS A 99 -20.76 -7.36 5.75
N LEU A 100 -19.95 -8.20 6.41
CA LEU A 100 -18.99 -7.74 7.42
C LEU A 100 -18.02 -6.68 6.87
N LEU A 101 -17.31 -7.00 5.78
CA LEU A 101 -16.32 -6.09 5.21
C LEU A 101 -16.95 -4.83 4.59
N ASP A 102 -18.16 -4.95 4.02
CA ASP A 102 -18.94 -3.80 3.54
C ASP A 102 -19.24 -2.83 4.68
N SER A 103 -19.68 -3.36 5.81
CA SER A 103 -20.00 -2.58 7.01
C SER A 103 -18.76 -1.88 7.58
N LEU A 104 -17.64 -2.60 7.68
CA LEU A 104 -16.36 -2.04 8.12
C LEU A 104 -15.86 -0.94 7.17
N THR A 105 -16.00 -1.14 5.87
CA THR A 105 -15.61 -0.14 4.84
C THR A 105 -16.49 1.10 4.93
N GLN A 106 -17.81 0.95 5.09
CA GLN A 106 -18.75 2.06 5.28
C GLN A 106 -18.44 2.86 6.55
N GLU A 107 -18.13 2.17 7.64
CA GLU A 107 -17.76 2.80 8.90
C GLU A 107 -16.43 3.55 8.79
N MET A 108 -15.45 2.98 8.11
CA MET A 108 -14.18 3.64 7.80
C MET A 108 -14.40 4.94 7.02
N THR A 109 -15.19 4.90 5.94
CA THR A 109 -15.54 6.10 5.16
C THR A 109 -16.28 7.13 6.01
N SER A 110 -17.22 6.69 6.86
CA SER A 110 -17.99 7.58 7.75
C SER A 110 -17.10 8.28 8.79
N LYS A 111 -16.24 7.54 9.49
CA LYS A 111 -15.35 8.09 10.51
C LYS A 111 -14.31 9.02 9.90
N LEU A 112 -13.70 8.64 8.77
CA LEU A 112 -12.75 9.50 8.06
C LEU A 112 -13.42 10.77 7.53
N GLY A 113 -14.63 10.66 6.97
CA GLY A 113 -15.40 11.82 6.50
C GLY A 113 -15.71 12.84 7.61
N SER A 114 -15.89 12.37 8.85
CA SER A 114 -16.13 13.26 10.01
C SER A 114 -14.93 14.12 10.41
N GLN A 115 -13.71 13.74 10.02
CA GLN A 115 -12.48 14.51 10.27
C GLN A 115 -12.24 15.59 9.20
N GLY A 116 -13.06 15.62 8.14
CA GLY A 116 -12.83 16.44 6.96
C GLY A 116 -11.99 15.72 5.90
N PRO A 117 -11.88 16.31 4.70
CA PRO A 117 -11.12 15.71 3.60
C PRO A 117 -9.64 15.63 3.97
N LEU A 118 -9.01 14.48 3.68
CA LEU A 118 -7.56 14.34 3.80
C LEU A 118 -6.89 15.21 2.71
N PRO A 119 -5.81 15.93 3.05
CA PRO A 119 -5.15 16.83 2.10
C PRO A 119 -4.53 16.07 0.92
N PHE A 120 -4.06 14.84 1.18
CA PHE A 120 -3.47 13.95 0.19
C PHE A 120 -3.92 12.50 0.45
N PRO A 121 -3.92 11.62 -0.57
CA PRO A 121 -4.19 10.20 -0.40
C PRO A 121 -3.27 9.59 0.67
N PRO A 122 -3.77 8.88 1.68
CA PRO A 122 -2.93 8.44 2.79
C PRO A 122 -2.01 7.28 2.42
N LEU A 123 -0.98 7.09 3.23
CA LEU A 123 -0.29 5.80 3.37
C LEU A 123 -1.10 4.91 4.32
N LEU A 124 -1.78 3.88 3.81
CA LEU A 124 -2.58 2.97 4.64
C LEU A 124 -1.69 1.85 5.20
N VAL A 125 -1.74 1.64 6.51
CA VAL A 125 -1.10 0.51 7.20
C VAL A 125 -2.19 -0.30 7.89
N SER A 126 -2.20 -1.61 7.66
CA SER A 126 -3.14 -2.53 8.29
C SER A 126 -2.42 -3.79 8.79
N THR A 127 -3.03 -4.46 9.77
CA THR A 127 -2.44 -5.66 10.37
C THR A 127 -3.43 -6.82 10.44
N GLY A 128 -2.93 -8.06 10.37
CA GLY A 128 -3.74 -9.26 10.61
C GLY A 128 -5.00 -9.32 9.74
N LEU A 129 -6.12 -9.77 10.32
CA LEU A 129 -7.41 -9.84 9.62
C LEU A 129 -7.98 -8.47 9.22
N ALA A 130 -7.59 -7.37 9.88
CA ALA A 130 -8.02 -6.03 9.46
C ALA A 130 -7.52 -5.69 8.04
N SER A 131 -6.48 -6.37 7.57
CA SER A 131 -5.98 -6.26 6.19
C SER A 131 -7.04 -6.61 5.14
N LEU A 132 -8.00 -7.49 5.47
CA LEU A 132 -9.12 -7.80 4.58
C LEU A 132 -10.01 -6.57 4.33
N ALA A 133 -10.30 -5.82 5.39
CA ALA A 133 -11.06 -4.56 5.30
C ALA A 133 -10.25 -3.48 4.57
N ALA A 134 -8.92 -3.41 4.81
CA ALA A 134 -8.04 -2.53 4.07
C ALA A 134 -8.07 -2.82 2.56
N GLU A 135 -7.90 -4.09 2.15
CA GLU A 135 -7.94 -4.49 0.74
C GLU A 135 -9.27 -4.19 0.06
N GLN A 136 -10.39 -4.36 0.78
CA GLN A 136 -11.70 -3.96 0.26
C GLN A 136 -11.80 -2.43 0.12
N TYR A 137 -11.37 -1.67 1.13
CA TYR A 137 -11.43 -0.21 1.13
C TYR A 137 -10.64 0.39 -0.05
N VAL A 138 -9.44 -0.12 -0.33
CA VAL A 138 -8.57 0.42 -1.41
C VAL A 138 -9.09 0.16 -2.81
N SER A 139 -10.04 -0.77 -2.98
CA SER A 139 -10.70 -0.97 -4.27
C SER A 139 -11.48 0.26 -4.75
N SER A 140 -11.90 1.12 -3.81
CA SER A 140 -12.76 2.27 -4.05
C SER A 140 -12.14 3.61 -3.64
N HIS A 141 -10.98 3.60 -2.97
CA HIS A 141 -10.32 4.81 -2.47
C HIS A 141 -8.84 4.82 -2.86
N PRO A 142 -8.34 5.86 -3.53
CA PRO A 142 -6.94 5.96 -3.90
C PRO A 142 -6.06 6.17 -2.68
N LEU A 143 -4.87 5.57 -2.68
CA LEU A 143 -3.85 5.70 -1.65
C LEU A 143 -2.49 6.11 -2.25
N SER A 144 -1.63 6.71 -1.44
CA SER A 144 -0.22 6.91 -1.80
C SER A 144 0.62 5.64 -1.63
N GLY A 145 0.18 4.73 -0.74
CA GLY A 145 0.78 3.41 -0.57
C GLY A 145 -0.04 2.54 0.38
N LEU A 146 0.19 1.23 0.33
CA LEU A 146 -0.44 0.25 1.21
C LEU A 146 0.62 -0.63 1.87
N VAL A 147 0.57 -0.75 3.19
CA VAL A 147 1.40 -1.65 3.98
C VAL A 147 0.50 -2.65 4.69
N LEU A 148 0.73 -3.94 4.44
CA LEU A 148 0.06 -5.04 5.13
C LEU A 148 1.08 -5.75 6.01
N LEU A 149 0.83 -5.76 7.32
CA LEU A 149 1.65 -6.46 8.31
C LEU A 149 0.93 -7.73 8.75
N ASP A 150 1.57 -8.88 8.53
CA ASP A 150 0.98 -10.19 8.78
C ASP A 150 -0.44 -10.36 8.21
N PRO A 151 -0.69 -10.06 6.91
CA PRO A 151 -2.00 -10.33 6.33
C PRO A 151 -2.27 -11.83 6.28
N PRO A 152 -3.53 -12.27 6.36
CA PRO A 152 -3.87 -13.67 6.09
C PRO A 152 -3.49 -14.03 4.65
N LEU A 153 -2.91 -15.22 4.42
CA LEU A 153 -2.44 -15.65 3.10
C LEU A 153 -3.55 -15.62 2.02
N SER A 154 -4.77 -15.95 2.42
CA SER A 154 -5.98 -15.80 1.61
C SER A 154 -7.21 -15.65 2.51
N PRO A 155 -8.34 -15.15 1.99
CA PRO A 155 -9.58 -15.10 2.78
C PRO A 155 -10.08 -16.49 3.20
N LEU A 156 -9.84 -17.53 2.37
CA LEU A 156 -10.13 -18.91 2.76
C LEU A 156 -9.27 -19.35 3.95
N LYS A 157 -7.97 -19.06 3.95
CA LYS A 157 -7.08 -19.35 5.09
C LYS A 157 -7.44 -18.56 6.34
N ALA A 158 -7.91 -17.32 6.17
CA ALA A 158 -8.41 -16.51 7.26
C ALA A 158 -9.63 -17.17 7.93
N HIS A 159 -10.57 -17.68 7.13
CA HIS A 159 -11.75 -18.43 7.61
C HIS A 159 -11.34 -19.74 8.30
N GLU A 160 -10.49 -20.56 7.68
CA GLU A 160 -10.01 -21.83 8.25
C GLU A 160 -9.31 -21.64 9.61
N ALA A 161 -8.52 -20.58 9.74
CA ALA A 161 -7.79 -20.28 10.97
C ALA A 161 -8.66 -19.59 12.04
N ASN A 162 -9.75 -18.92 11.65
CA ASN A 162 -10.57 -18.11 12.56
C ASN A 162 -12.07 -18.28 12.29
N PRO A 163 -12.63 -19.49 12.42
CA PRO A 163 -14.03 -19.74 12.09
C PRO A 163 -15.01 -18.97 12.99
N GLU A 164 -14.60 -18.49 14.18
CA GLU A 164 -15.44 -17.65 15.03
C GLU A 164 -15.47 -16.18 14.57
N ALA A 165 -14.32 -15.65 14.15
CA ALA A 165 -14.18 -14.26 13.70
C ALA A 165 -14.65 -14.07 12.25
N LEU A 166 -14.53 -15.12 11.43
CA LEU A 166 -14.97 -15.19 10.02
C LEU A 166 -15.72 -16.52 9.82
N PRO A 167 -17.03 -16.59 10.12
CA PRO A 167 -17.77 -17.86 10.03
C PRO A 167 -18.10 -18.34 8.62
N ALA A 168 -18.00 -17.47 7.62
CA ALA A 168 -18.13 -17.82 6.21
C ALA A 168 -16.85 -17.43 5.44
N PRO A 169 -16.43 -18.22 4.44
CA PRO A 169 -15.34 -17.83 3.57
C PRO A 169 -15.75 -16.60 2.76
N LEU A 170 -14.84 -15.64 2.66
CA LEU A 170 -15.01 -14.45 1.82
C LEU A 170 -14.49 -14.73 0.40
N ASP A 171 -14.98 -13.94 -0.56
CA ASP A 171 -14.47 -13.96 -1.92
C ASP A 171 -13.02 -13.45 -1.99
N ASP A 172 -12.25 -13.99 -2.93
CA ASP A 172 -10.88 -13.54 -3.19
C ASP A 172 -10.86 -12.11 -3.73
N PHE A 173 -9.93 -11.29 -3.23
CA PHE A 173 -9.71 -9.95 -3.76
C PHE A 173 -9.20 -10.00 -5.20
N THR A 174 -9.89 -9.31 -6.10
CA THR A 174 -9.52 -9.21 -7.52
C THR A 174 -8.89 -7.87 -7.89
N TYR A 175 -8.91 -6.90 -6.97
CA TYR A 175 -8.34 -5.57 -7.19
C TYR A 175 -6.81 -5.63 -7.16
N GLU A 176 -6.16 -5.25 -8.26
CA GLU A 176 -4.71 -5.08 -8.34
C GLU A 176 -4.34 -3.63 -7.98
N PRO A 177 -3.65 -3.40 -6.85
CA PRO A 177 -3.18 -2.07 -6.47
C PRO A 177 -2.31 -1.44 -7.57
N ARG A 178 -2.48 -0.15 -7.83
CA ARG A 178 -1.67 0.62 -8.80
C ARG A 178 -0.76 1.66 -8.15
N PHE A 179 -0.66 1.59 -6.84
CA PHE A 179 0.23 2.36 -5.99
C PHE A 179 1.18 1.37 -5.31
N PRO A 180 2.33 1.83 -4.80
CA PRO A 180 3.28 0.95 -4.13
C PRO A 180 2.64 0.21 -2.96
N THR A 181 2.90 -1.09 -2.89
CA THR A 181 2.42 -1.96 -1.81
C THR A 181 3.56 -2.72 -1.16
N LEU A 182 3.52 -2.83 0.16
CA LEU A 182 4.44 -3.60 0.98
C LEU A 182 3.65 -4.67 1.74
N VAL A 183 4.01 -5.94 1.54
CA VAL A 183 3.61 -7.02 2.43
C VAL A 183 4.83 -7.37 3.27
N ALA A 184 4.68 -7.31 4.59
CA ALA A 184 5.76 -7.64 5.51
C ALA A 184 5.26 -8.61 6.60
N TRP A 185 6.17 -9.47 7.04
CA TRP A 185 5.87 -10.59 7.92
C TRP A 185 6.69 -10.51 9.21
N SER A 186 6.04 -10.59 10.36
CA SER A 186 6.71 -10.71 11.64
C SER A 186 7.42 -12.06 11.76
N ARG A 187 8.50 -12.10 12.55
CA ARG A 187 9.23 -13.36 12.77
C ARG A 187 8.35 -14.43 13.42
N ALA A 188 7.51 -14.01 14.37
CA ALA A 188 6.55 -14.89 15.03
C ALA A 188 5.57 -15.53 14.04
N GLU A 189 5.11 -14.74 13.06
CA GLU A 189 4.21 -15.22 12.00
C GLU A 189 4.91 -16.21 11.06
N LEU A 190 6.12 -15.90 10.61
CA LEU A 190 6.92 -16.79 9.76
C LEU A 190 7.24 -18.11 10.46
N ASP A 191 7.62 -18.08 11.73
CA ASP A 191 7.91 -19.27 12.51
C ASP A 191 6.64 -20.12 12.70
N ARG A 192 5.47 -19.50 12.92
CA ARG A 192 4.19 -20.23 12.97
C ARG A 192 3.86 -20.88 11.64
N GLN A 193 3.99 -20.17 10.52
CA GLN A 193 3.75 -20.74 9.19
C GLN A 193 4.67 -21.94 8.93
N SER A 194 5.94 -21.83 9.32
CA SER A 194 6.90 -22.94 9.24
C SER A 194 6.46 -24.15 10.07
N GLN A 195 6.04 -23.93 11.32
CA GLN A 195 5.54 -24.99 12.21
C GLN A 195 4.24 -25.63 11.70
N ALA A 196 3.37 -24.85 11.08
CA ALA A 196 2.14 -25.32 10.46
C ALA A 196 2.38 -26.03 9.11
N GLY A 197 3.63 -26.09 8.63
CA GLY A 197 3.97 -26.73 7.37
C GLY A 197 3.46 -25.98 6.14
N VAL A 198 3.24 -24.67 6.25
CA VAL A 198 2.82 -23.82 5.12
C VAL A 198 3.93 -23.84 4.06
N PRO A 199 3.65 -24.29 2.83
CA PRO A 199 4.66 -24.33 1.78
C PRO A 199 5.09 -22.94 1.32
N TRP A 200 6.31 -22.84 0.80
CA TRP A 200 6.87 -21.55 0.34
C TRP A 200 6.06 -20.88 -0.79
N TRP A 201 5.36 -21.66 -1.62
CA TRP A 201 4.52 -21.15 -2.71
C TRP A 201 3.16 -20.63 -2.23
N GLU A 202 2.80 -20.91 -0.97
CA GLU A 202 1.58 -20.37 -0.35
C GLU A 202 1.93 -18.99 0.22
N ALA A 203 1.79 -17.98 -0.64
CA ALA A 203 2.12 -16.58 -0.37
C ALA A 203 0.87 -15.70 -0.49
N HIS A 204 0.95 -14.50 0.09
CA HIS A 204 -0.14 -13.53 -0.06
C HIS A 204 -0.30 -13.13 -1.53
N ARG A 205 -1.53 -12.88 -1.97
CA ARG A 205 -1.82 -12.51 -3.38
C ARG A 205 -1.00 -11.31 -3.88
N ILE A 206 -0.76 -10.31 -3.03
CA ILE A 206 0.04 -9.13 -3.41
C ILE A 206 1.52 -9.51 -3.59
N GLU A 207 2.06 -10.42 -2.79
CA GLU A 207 3.44 -10.91 -2.99
C GLU A 207 3.59 -11.60 -4.34
N ILE A 208 2.61 -12.44 -4.71
CA ILE A 208 2.58 -13.12 -6.02
C ILE A 208 2.54 -12.09 -7.15
N LEU A 209 1.72 -11.03 -7.02
CA LEU A 209 1.65 -9.96 -8.02
C LEU A 209 2.98 -9.21 -8.15
N LEU A 210 3.62 -8.89 -7.03
CA LEU A 210 4.92 -8.22 -7.01
C LEU A 210 6.02 -9.11 -7.63
N GLU A 211 6.02 -10.41 -7.34
CA GLU A 211 6.97 -11.38 -7.91
C GLU A 211 6.78 -11.51 -9.44
N GLU A 212 5.53 -11.60 -9.89
CA GLU A 212 5.19 -11.62 -11.31
C GLU A 212 5.59 -10.33 -12.05
N GLU A 213 5.52 -9.18 -11.37
CA GLU A 213 5.94 -7.88 -11.92
C GLU A 213 7.46 -7.74 -11.98
N ALA A 214 8.16 -8.14 -10.93
CA ALA A 214 9.62 -8.15 -10.86
C ALA A 214 10.24 -9.13 -11.87
N GLY A 215 9.54 -10.24 -12.16
CA GLY A 215 10.03 -11.28 -13.06
C GLY A 215 11.14 -12.15 -12.45
N GLU A 216 11.34 -12.03 -11.14
CA GLU A 216 12.28 -12.79 -10.32
C GLU A 216 11.64 -13.12 -8.96
N SER A 217 12.17 -14.12 -8.26
CA SER A 217 11.62 -14.50 -6.96
C SER A 217 11.94 -13.44 -5.91
N LEU A 218 10.92 -13.03 -5.16
CA LEU A 218 11.05 -12.01 -4.12
C LEU A 218 11.30 -12.65 -2.75
N ASP A 219 12.34 -12.18 -2.08
CA ASP A 219 12.51 -12.49 -0.65
C ASP A 219 11.39 -11.83 0.15
N ARG A 220 10.68 -12.64 0.96
CA ARG A 220 9.67 -12.12 1.89
C ARG A 220 10.28 -11.05 2.77
N LYS A 221 9.63 -9.89 2.83
CA LYS A 221 10.06 -8.79 3.70
C LYS A 221 9.76 -9.16 5.14
N VAL A 222 10.79 -9.22 5.98
CA VAL A 222 10.66 -9.52 7.40
C VAL A 222 10.54 -8.22 8.17
N TYR A 223 9.47 -8.10 8.95
CA TYR A 223 9.25 -7.02 9.91
C TYR A 223 9.68 -7.52 11.30
N ASP A 224 10.92 -7.22 11.71
CA ASP A 224 11.46 -7.73 12.96
C ASP A 224 10.94 -6.93 14.16
N MET A 225 10.00 -7.51 14.90
CA MET A 225 9.46 -6.90 16.12
C MET A 225 10.47 -6.83 17.28
N ALA A 226 11.60 -7.56 17.21
CA ALA A 226 12.64 -7.46 18.24
C ALA A 226 13.45 -6.15 18.11
N ASP A 227 13.42 -5.53 16.94
CA ASP A 227 13.99 -4.20 16.65
C ASP A 227 12.90 -3.28 16.11
N GLU A 228 12.00 -2.86 16.98
CA GLU A 228 10.84 -2.02 16.64
C GLU A 228 11.24 -0.73 15.89
N GLU A 229 12.35 -0.11 16.29
CA GLU A 229 12.87 1.11 15.67
C GLU A 229 13.41 0.84 14.27
N GLY A 230 14.19 -0.23 14.10
CA GLY A 230 14.69 -0.65 12.79
C GLY A 230 13.56 -1.06 11.83
N ALA A 231 12.54 -1.76 12.34
CA ALA A 231 11.39 -2.18 11.56
C ALA A 231 10.55 -0.96 11.11
N ALA A 232 10.30 -0.01 12.01
CA ALA A 232 9.62 1.24 11.67
C ALA A 232 10.42 2.09 10.66
N LEU A 233 11.75 2.16 10.82
CA LEU A 233 12.64 2.82 9.87
C LEU A 233 12.58 2.18 8.48
N GLN A 234 12.50 0.85 8.37
CA GLN A 234 12.37 0.16 7.10
C GLN A 234 11.07 0.54 6.37
N ILE A 235 9.93 0.55 7.07
CA ILE A 235 8.65 0.97 6.48
C ILE A 235 8.69 2.43 6.06
N ARG A 236 9.24 3.31 6.89
CA ARG A 236 9.39 4.74 6.56
C ARG A 236 10.27 4.93 5.32
N THR A 237 11.43 4.27 5.29
CA THR A 237 12.37 4.33 4.16
C THR A 237 11.71 3.84 2.88
N TRP A 238 10.95 2.74 2.94
CA TRP A 238 10.16 2.24 1.82
C TRP A 238 9.10 3.25 1.38
N ALA A 239 8.35 3.84 2.31
CA ALA A 239 7.33 4.85 1.98
C ALA A 239 7.95 6.10 1.34
N GLU A 240 9.12 6.55 1.82
CA GLU A 240 9.79 7.71 1.25
C GLU A 240 10.35 7.45 -0.15
N GLN A 241 10.87 6.24 -0.40
CA GLN A 241 11.51 5.88 -1.66
C GLN A 241 10.51 5.43 -2.72
N GLU A 242 9.61 4.52 -2.37
CA GLU A 242 8.70 3.87 -3.33
C GLU A 242 7.42 4.67 -3.52
N CYS A 243 6.84 5.22 -2.45
CA CYS A 243 5.66 6.09 -2.54
C CYS A 243 6.03 7.54 -2.87
N GLY A 244 7.31 7.90 -2.82
CA GLY A 244 7.78 9.27 -3.05
C GLY A 244 7.29 10.27 -2.00
N ILE A 245 7.01 9.80 -0.78
CA ILE A 245 6.45 10.63 0.29
C ILE A 245 7.59 11.26 1.10
N GLY A 246 7.56 12.57 1.35
CA GLY A 246 8.40 13.17 2.39
C GLY A 246 9.92 13.14 2.16
N ALA A 247 10.45 12.85 0.97
CA ALA A 247 11.91 12.88 0.74
C ALA A 247 12.48 14.30 0.99
N ALA A 248 13.17 14.50 2.12
CA ALA A 248 13.96 15.71 2.35
C ALA A 248 15.22 15.68 1.50
N LYS A 249 15.61 16.84 0.95
CA LYS A 249 16.96 17.08 0.47
C LYS A 249 17.91 16.87 1.67
N GLU A 250 18.69 15.79 1.68
CA GLU A 250 19.87 15.73 2.55
C GLU A 250 20.94 16.64 1.95
N GLU A 251 20.92 17.92 2.33
CA GLU A 251 22.07 18.82 2.19
C GLU A 251 23.05 18.54 3.33
N GLY A 252 24.29 18.18 2.98
CA GLY A 252 25.41 18.23 3.92
C GLY A 252 26.40 17.07 3.81
N GLN A 253 27.36 17.16 2.87
CA GLN A 253 28.81 16.97 3.12
C GLN A 253 29.61 16.92 1.80
N ALA A 254 30.21 18.05 1.43
CA ALA A 254 31.54 18.24 0.79
C ALA A 254 31.56 19.64 0.13
N LYS A 255 31.92 20.68 0.89
CA LYS A 255 33.23 21.36 0.88
C LYS A 255 33.58 22.09 -0.43
N MET A 256 33.57 23.43 -0.31
CA MET A 256 34.46 24.43 -0.92
C MET A 256 34.72 24.32 -2.42
N GLU A 257 34.15 25.27 -3.18
CA GLU A 257 34.97 26.26 -3.87
C GLU A 257 34.17 27.55 -4.08
N GLU A 258 34.86 28.63 -3.77
CA GLU A 258 34.54 30.05 -3.77
C GLU A 258 34.70 30.60 -5.19
N THR A 259 33.78 31.45 -5.66
CA THR A 259 34.07 32.71 -6.39
C THR A 259 32.78 33.48 -6.70
N ASP A 260 32.72 34.67 -6.10
CA ASP A 260 32.34 35.98 -6.65
C ASP A 260 30.94 36.24 -7.28
N GLU A 261 30.09 36.86 -6.46
CA GLU A 261 29.61 38.25 -6.54
C GLU A 261 28.87 38.81 -7.79
N LEU A 262 27.74 39.50 -7.46
CA LEU A 262 26.93 40.51 -8.19
C LEU A 262 25.84 39.95 -9.16
N ASP A 263 24.57 40.35 -9.12
CA ASP A 263 23.89 41.54 -8.59
C ASP A 263 22.48 41.22 -8.06
N GLU A 264 22.04 42.04 -7.10
CA GLU A 264 20.68 42.15 -6.57
C GLU A 264 19.76 42.92 -7.53
N GLU A 265 18.52 42.45 -7.73
CA GLU A 265 17.35 43.33 -7.84
C GLU A 265 16.14 42.64 -7.16
N GLU A 266 15.66 43.27 -6.08
CA GLU A 266 14.31 43.12 -5.50
C GLU A 266 13.26 43.68 -6.52
N GLU A 267 11.95 43.45 -6.51
CA GLU A 267 10.95 43.38 -5.44
C GLU A 267 9.58 43.05 -6.12
N ASP A 268 8.55 42.76 -5.31
CA ASP A 268 7.10 42.96 -5.55
C ASP A 268 6.20 41.79 -6.04
N ASP A 269 5.63 41.12 -5.04
CA ASP A 269 4.20 40.98 -4.69
C ASP A 269 3.15 40.49 -5.71
N GLY A 270 2.33 39.53 -5.26
CA GLY A 270 0.95 39.40 -5.73
C GLY A 270 0.44 38.00 -6.07
N GLU A 271 -0.10 37.34 -5.05
CA GLU A 271 -1.33 36.54 -5.01
C GLU A 271 -1.85 35.72 -6.23
N VAL A 272 -2.06 34.43 -5.93
CA VAL A 272 -3.24 33.59 -6.23
C VAL A 272 -3.59 33.33 -7.71
N ALA A 273 -3.49 32.05 -8.13
CA ALA A 273 -4.66 31.30 -8.62
C ALA A 273 -4.34 29.87 -9.11
N THR A 274 -5.00 28.91 -8.45
CA THR A 274 -5.77 27.80 -9.02
C THR A 274 -5.08 26.80 -9.96
N ALA A 275 -4.85 25.62 -9.41
CA ALA A 275 -4.94 24.38 -10.18
C ALA A 275 -6.39 24.18 -10.66
N SER A 276 -6.60 24.20 -11.98
CA SER A 276 -7.65 23.45 -12.67
C SER A 276 -7.44 23.49 -14.18
N GLN A 277 -7.59 22.33 -14.81
CA GLN A 277 -7.77 22.09 -16.25
C GLN A 277 -6.56 22.34 -17.16
N ARG A 278 -6.00 21.26 -17.73
CA ARG A 278 -5.21 21.33 -18.96
C ARG A 278 -5.98 20.66 -20.08
N ASP A 279 -6.51 21.50 -20.95
CA ASP A 279 -6.92 21.14 -22.30
C ASP A 279 -5.75 20.51 -23.06
N ALA A 280 -6.05 19.48 -23.85
CA ALA A 280 -5.13 18.97 -24.84
C ALA A 280 -4.89 20.07 -25.90
N GLY A 281 -3.72 20.71 -25.86
CA GLY A 281 -3.33 21.61 -26.94
C GLY A 281 -2.21 22.61 -26.68
N ILE A 282 -1.89 22.93 -25.41
CA ILE A 282 -0.83 23.90 -25.12
C ILE A 282 0.38 23.16 -24.56
N LEU A 283 1.42 23.05 -25.40
CA LEU A 283 2.73 22.57 -24.96
C LEU A 283 3.30 23.57 -23.94
N PRO A 284 3.95 23.10 -22.85
CA PRO A 284 4.54 23.99 -21.86
C PRO A 284 5.59 24.93 -22.47
N GLU A 285 5.76 26.11 -21.88
CA GLU A 285 6.70 27.12 -22.38
C GLU A 285 8.13 26.58 -22.52
N TRP A 286 8.60 25.80 -21.54
CA TRP A 286 9.91 25.14 -21.58
C TRP A 286 10.07 24.16 -22.77
N PHE A 287 8.98 23.57 -23.25
CA PHE A 287 9.00 22.68 -24.41
C PHE A 287 9.18 23.48 -25.70
N THR A 288 8.53 24.64 -25.78
CA THR A 288 8.59 25.53 -26.95
C THR A 288 9.83 26.40 -26.99
N SER A 289 10.40 26.76 -25.85
CA SER A 289 11.61 27.59 -25.74
C SER A 289 12.90 26.77 -25.81
N GLY A 290 12.87 25.50 -25.39
CA GLY A 290 13.98 24.56 -25.50
C GLY A 290 14.05 23.83 -26.85
N ASN A 291 15.08 23.00 -27.04
CA ASN A 291 15.24 22.16 -28.23
C ASN A 291 14.49 20.83 -28.14
N TYR A 292 13.31 20.81 -27.51
CA TYR A 292 12.50 19.60 -27.40
C TYR A 292 11.80 19.28 -28.71
N GLN A 293 11.97 18.05 -29.17
CA GLN A 293 11.28 17.56 -30.35
C GLN A 293 10.84 16.12 -30.15
N TRP A 294 9.63 15.81 -30.62
CA TRP A 294 9.23 14.43 -30.79
C TRP A 294 10.21 13.75 -31.72
N ASN A 295 10.67 12.56 -31.36
CA ASN A 295 11.72 11.89 -32.10
C ASN A 295 11.24 11.59 -33.54
N PRO A 296 11.84 12.21 -34.58
CA PRO A 296 11.37 12.07 -35.97
C PRO A 296 11.48 10.64 -36.50
N SER A 297 12.36 9.82 -35.91
CA SER A 297 12.51 8.41 -36.26
C SER A 297 11.33 7.54 -35.78
N GLY A 298 10.43 8.07 -34.96
CA GLY A 298 9.35 7.31 -34.34
C GLY A 298 9.85 6.25 -33.35
N SER A 299 11.08 6.40 -32.84
CA SER A 299 11.67 5.46 -31.89
C SER A 299 10.80 5.32 -30.65
N LYS A 300 10.28 4.12 -30.42
CA LYS A 300 9.53 3.80 -29.20
C LYS A 300 10.38 3.82 -27.93
N LYS A 301 11.70 3.67 -28.08
CA LYS A 301 12.63 3.66 -26.94
C LYS A 301 12.93 5.07 -26.44
N GLU A 302 12.93 6.04 -27.35
CA GLU A 302 13.25 7.45 -27.10
C GLU A 302 12.22 8.30 -27.84
N PRO A 303 10.95 8.34 -27.37
CA PRO A 303 9.87 9.03 -28.07
C PRO A 303 10.05 10.56 -28.13
N LEU A 304 10.80 11.11 -27.18
CA LEU A 304 11.10 12.54 -27.08
C LEU A 304 12.61 12.77 -27.05
N LEU A 305 13.10 13.69 -27.86
CA LEU A 305 14.47 14.20 -27.77
C LEU A 305 14.53 15.25 -26.66
N LEU A 306 15.42 15.02 -25.70
CA LEU A 306 15.61 15.89 -24.54
C LEU A 306 16.67 16.95 -24.86
N ASP A 307 16.47 18.18 -24.38
CA ASP A 307 17.49 19.22 -24.44
C ASP A 307 18.51 19.03 -23.31
N ASP A 308 19.79 18.95 -23.64
CA ASP A 308 20.87 18.75 -22.68
C ASP A 308 21.00 19.90 -21.67
N LYS A 309 20.54 21.11 -22.02
CA LYS A 309 20.61 22.29 -21.13
C LYS A 309 19.76 22.17 -19.88
N ASP A 310 18.67 21.42 -19.98
CA ASP A 310 17.71 21.25 -18.90
C ASP A 310 17.91 19.96 -18.11
N LEU A 311 18.97 19.20 -18.44
CA LEU A 311 19.29 17.93 -17.82
C LEU A 311 20.41 18.09 -16.79
N GLN A 312 20.09 17.80 -15.53
CA GLN A 312 21.07 17.63 -14.46
C GLN A 312 21.43 16.15 -14.31
N GLU A 313 22.71 15.83 -14.46
CA GLU A 313 23.25 14.47 -14.39
C GLU A 313 24.14 14.29 -13.16
N TYR A 314 23.85 13.26 -12.37
CA TYR A 314 24.63 12.88 -11.20
C TYR A 314 25.08 11.43 -11.28
N PHE A 315 26.29 11.16 -10.82
CA PHE A 315 26.85 9.82 -10.73
C PHE A 315 27.00 9.40 -9.28
N ILE A 316 26.27 8.37 -8.88
CA ILE A 316 26.29 7.85 -7.52
C ILE A 316 26.83 6.43 -7.51
N ARG A 317 27.32 6.00 -6.34
CA ARG A 317 27.67 4.60 -6.11
C ARG A 317 26.39 3.76 -6.13
N GLY A 318 26.49 2.57 -6.73
CA GLY A 318 25.34 1.68 -6.79
C GLY A 318 25.03 1.07 -5.43
N SER A 319 23.76 0.72 -5.20
CA SER A 319 23.31 -0.02 -4.02
C SER A 319 22.80 -1.40 -4.43
N GLY A 320 23.09 -2.43 -3.64
CA GLY A 320 22.56 -3.79 -3.82
C GLY A 320 23.57 -4.91 -3.63
N PRO A 321 23.13 -6.19 -3.63
CA PRO A 321 24.00 -7.36 -3.52
C PRO A 321 24.79 -7.54 -4.82
N GLY A 322 25.93 -6.88 -4.92
CA GLY A 322 26.89 -7.15 -5.97
C GLY A 322 28.31 -6.89 -5.53
N GLY A 323 29.25 -7.52 -6.24
CA GLY A 323 30.65 -7.59 -5.85
C GLY A 323 31.34 -6.23 -5.68
N GLN A 324 32.62 -6.27 -5.31
CA GLN A 324 33.42 -5.09 -4.93
C GLN A 324 33.32 -3.89 -5.89
N ALA A 325 33.02 -4.10 -7.17
CA ALA A 325 32.87 -3.05 -8.17
C ALA A 325 31.66 -2.13 -7.94
N ILE A 326 30.52 -2.63 -7.45
CA ILE A 326 29.29 -1.83 -7.27
C ILE A 326 29.47 -0.80 -6.15
N ASN A 327 30.12 -1.22 -5.06
CA ASN A 327 30.35 -0.36 -3.89
C ASN A 327 31.51 0.63 -4.09
N LYS A 328 32.41 0.38 -5.06
CA LYS A 328 33.60 1.20 -5.32
C LYS A 328 33.41 2.20 -6.46
N LEU A 329 32.64 1.85 -7.49
CA LEU A 329 32.53 2.65 -8.71
C LEU A 329 31.20 3.43 -8.74
N SER A 330 31.25 4.72 -9.06
CA SER A 330 30.06 5.58 -9.26
C SER A 330 29.41 5.30 -10.62
N ILE A 331 28.83 4.10 -10.78
CA ILE A 331 28.24 3.61 -12.04
C ILE A 331 26.75 3.92 -12.18
N CYS A 332 26.06 4.24 -11.08
CA CYS A 332 24.64 4.52 -11.11
C CYS A 332 24.43 5.96 -11.59
N VAL A 333 23.56 6.13 -12.59
CA VAL A 333 23.26 7.43 -13.20
C VAL A 333 21.91 7.90 -12.68
N VAL A 334 21.89 9.13 -12.19
CA VAL A 334 20.68 9.83 -11.79
C VAL A 334 20.54 11.04 -12.71
N LEU A 335 19.44 11.09 -13.46
CA LEU A 335 19.16 12.14 -14.44
C LEU A 335 17.87 12.87 -14.03
N ARG A 336 17.94 14.19 -13.96
CA ARG A 336 16.82 15.07 -13.61
C ARG A 336 16.56 16.05 -14.74
N HIS A 337 15.30 16.23 -15.10
CA HIS A 337 14.85 17.28 -15.99
C HIS A 337 14.36 18.47 -15.16
N GLU A 338 15.03 19.61 -15.28
CA GLU A 338 14.82 20.75 -14.41
C GLU A 338 13.42 21.38 -14.55
N PRO A 339 12.91 21.66 -15.78
CA PRO A 339 11.61 22.30 -15.95
C PRO A 339 10.41 21.49 -15.43
N THR A 340 10.53 20.16 -15.37
CA THR A 340 9.45 19.29 -14.88
C THR A 340 9.73 18.67 -13.52
N GLY A 341 10.93 18.87 -12.96
CA GLY A 341 11.40 18.16 -11.76
C GLY A 341 11.47 16.64 -11.91
N THR A 342 11.30 16.08 -13.11
CA THR A 342 11.22 14.62 -13.30
C THR A 342 12.59 14.00 -13.17
N LYS A 343 12.72 13.03 -12.25
CA LYS A 343 13.98 12.33 -11.97
C LYS A 343 13.88 10.84 -12.33
N VAL A 344 14.98 10.31 -12.84
CA VAL A 344 15.17 8.88 -13.09
C VAL A 344 16.52 8.42 -12.52
N ARG A 345 16.55 7.20 -12.01
CA ARG A 345 17.77 6.50 -11.57
C ARG A 345 17.93 5.26 -12.43
N CYS A 346 19.14 4.98 -12.90
CA CYS A 346 19.46 3.81 -13.69
C CYS A 346 20.74 3.13 -13.20
N GLN A 347 20.65 1.81 -12.96
CA GLN A 347 21.75 0.94 -12.55
C GLN A 347 21.55 -0.46 -13.14
N GLU A 348 21.42 -0.54 -14.47
CA GLU A 348 21.11 -1.80 -15.16
C GLU A 348 22.37 -2.53 -15.64
N SER A 349 23.45 -1.78 -15.90
CA SER A 349 24.73 -2.30 -16.38
C SER A 349 25.88 -1.93 -15.46
N ARG A 350 27.00 -2.67 -15.58
CA ARG A 350 28.29 -2.34 -14.96
C ARG A 350 29.00 -1.13 -15.61
N SER A 351 28.50 -0.65 -16.75
CA SER A 351 29.05 0.48 -17.49
C SER A 351 28.23 1.76 -17.28
N ARG A 352 28.91 2.83 -16.88
CA ARG A 352 28.32 4.16 -16.67
C ARG A 352 27.69 4.72 -17.95
N GLU A 353 28.38 4.59 -19.09
CA GLU A 353 27.89 5.12 -20.37
C GLU A 353 26.62 4.39 -20.83
N THR A 354 26.56 3.08 -20.63
CA THR A 354 25.35 2.30 -20.92
C THR A 354 24.19 2.75 -20.02
N ASN A 355 24.44 2.95 -18.73
CA ASN A 355 23.43 3.45 -17.79
C ASN A 355 22.97 4.88 -18.12
N ARG A 356 23.86 5.72 -18.66
CA ARG A 356 23.56 7.07 -19.12
C ARG A 356 22.56 7.07 -20.28
N GLY A 357 22.82 6.26 -21.30
CA GLY A 357 21.90 6.08 -22.42
C GLY A 357 20.55 5.51 -21.99
N LEU A 358 20.55 4.57 -21.05
CA LEU A 358 19.31 3.99 -20.49
C LEU A 358 18.52 5.01 -19.65
N ALA A 359 19.20 5.82 -18.82
CA ALA A 359 18.57 6.89 -18.05
C ALA A 359 17.87 7.90 -18.99
N ARG A 360 18.52 8.31 -20.09
CA ARG A 360 17.92 9.20 -21.09
C ARG A 360 16.66 8.61 -21.73
N ARG A 361 16.68 7.32 -22.07
CA ARG A 361 15.50 6.58 -22.59
C ARG A 361 14.34 6.59 -21.61
N LEU A 362 14.63 6.31 -20.33
CA LEU A 362 13.63 6.29 -19.28
C LEU A 362 13.03 7.68 -19.05
N LEU A 363 13.87 8.72 -19.00
CA LEU A 363 13.42 10.09 -18.83
C LEU A 363 12.58 10.58 -20.02
N SER A 364 13.01 10.28 -21.24
CA SER A 364 12.27 10.56 -22.48
C SER A 364 10.85 9.98 -22.43
N ARG A 365 10.71 8.70 -22.03
CA ARG A 365 9.39 8.06 -21.89
C ARG A 365 8.54 8.66 -20.76
N LYS A 366 9.15 9.06 -19.64
CA LYS A 366 8.41 9.71 -18.55
C LYS A 366 7.86 11.08 -18.97
N ILE A 367 8.67 11.90 -19.63
CA ILE A 367 8.23 13.22 -20.10
C ILE A 367 7.20 13.08 -21.22
N ASP A 368 7.38 12.11 -22.12
CA ASP A 368 6.38 11.75 -23.12
C ASP A 368 5.01 11.40 -22.51
N LEU A 369 5.01 10.61 -21.44
CA LEU A 369 3.81 10.29 -20.68
C LEU A 369 3.18 11.53 -20.02
N LEU A 370 3.98 12.45 -19.48
CA LEU A 370 3.48 13.70 -18.89
C LEU A 370 2.83 14.63 -19.93
N LEU A 371 3.38 14.69 -21.14
CA LEU A 371 2.90 15.58 -22.20
C LEU A 371 1.72 15.01 -22.98
N ARG A 372 1.77 13.72 -23.34
CA ARG A 372 0.76 13.06 -24.20
C ARG A 372 -0.20 12.15 -23.47
N GLY A 373 0.04 11.86 -22.18
CA GLY A 373 -0.85 11.05 -21.35
C GLY A 373 -1.21 9.70 -22.01
N PRO A 374 -2.50 9.45 -22.32
CA PRO A 374 -2.95 8.21 -22.96
C PRO A 374 -2.32 7.91 -24.33
N ASP A 375 -1.90 8.95 -25.07
CA ASP A 375 -1.31 8.81 -26.40
C ASP A 375 0.20 8.58 -26.39
N SER A 376 0.82 8.60 -25.21
CA SER A 376 2.24 8.30 -25.03
C SER A 376 2.59 6.86 -25.39
N VAL A 377 3.86 6.64 -25.73
CA VAL A 377 4.35 5.29 -26.07
C VAL A 377 4.22 4.34 -24.87
N GLU A 378 4.45 4.86 -23.66
CA GLU A 378 4.31 4.10 -22.41
C GLU A 378 2.88 3.60 -22.23
N ALA A 379 1.89 4.50 -22.32
CA ALA A 379 0.48 4.15 -22.15
C ALA A 379 0.01 3.12 -23.19
N GLN A 380 0.43 3.28 -24.44
CA GLN A 380 0.12 2.33 -25.51
C GLN A 380 0.76 0.95 -25.28
N ASP A 381 2.01 0.92 -24.82
CA ASP A 381 2.71 -0.32 -24.51
C ASP A 381 2.09 -1.05 -23.33
N GLN A 382 1.65 -0.32 -22.30
CA GLN A 382 0.89 -0.86 -21.18
C GLN A 382 -0.44 -1.47 -21.63
N LEU A 383 -1.21 -0.76 -22.46
CA LEU A 383 -2.47 -1.26 -23.01
C LEU A 383 -2.25 -2.56 -23.82
N ARG A 384 -1.18 -2.59 -24.62
CA ARG A 384 -0.81 -3.78 -25.41
C ARG A 384 -0.39 -4.95 -24.53
N ARG A 385 0.38 -4.72 -23.46
CA ARG A 385 0.76 -5.73 -22.47
C ARG A 385 -0.49 -6.30 -21.76
N LYS A 386 -1.43 -5.44 -21.34
CA LYS A 386 -2.72 -5.84 -20.76
C LYS A 386 -3.53 -6.72 -21.71
N LYS A 387 -3.69 -6.32 -22.99
CA LYS A 387 -4.38 -7.14 -24.01
C LYS A 387 -3.72 -8.51 -24.20
N LYS A 388 -2.38 -8.57 -24.23
CA LYS A 388 -1.64 -9.84 -24.34
C LYS A 388 -1.86 -10.75 -23.12
N LYS A 389 -1.78 -10.22 -21.90
CA LYS A 389 -2.06 -10.97 -20.66
C LYS A 389 -3.49 -11.54 -20.66
N LEU A 390 -4.48 -10.71 -21.00
CA LEU A 390 -5.89 -11.14 -21.10
C LEU A 390 -6.08 -12.26 -22.12
N ASN A 391 -5.48 -12.14 -23.31
CA ASN A 391 -5.58 -13.17 -24.34
C ASN A 391 -4.90 -14.48 -23.92
N LYS A 392 -3.75 -14.41 -23.21
CA LYS A 392 -3.09 -15.59 -22.64
C LYS A 392 -3.98 -16.27 -21.59
N LYS A 393 -4.61 -15.50 -20.70
CA LYS A 393 -5.58 -16.00 -19.70
C LYS A 393 -6.78 -16.68 -20.36
N LYS A 394 -7.40 -16.04 -21.36
CA LYS A 394 -8.50 -16.63 -22.16
C LYS A 394 -8.10 -17.96 -22.81
N LYS A 395 -6.89 -18.03 -23.40
CA LYS A 395 -6.37 -19.26 -24.01
C LYS A 395 -6.13 -20.37 -23.00
N MET A 396 -5.64 -20.05 -21.79
CA MET A 396 -5.46 -21.03 -20.72
C MET A 396 -6.80 -21.55 -20.19
N ILE A 397 -7.78 -20.68 -19.96
CA ILE A 397 -9.13 -21.06 -19.51
C ILE A 397 -9.77 -22.01 -20.54
N LYS A 398 -9.69 -21.67 -21.84
CA LYS A 398 -10.19 -22.52 -22.92
C LYS A 398 -9.57 -23.93 -22.88
N ARG A 399 -8.24 -24.02 -22.73
CA ARG A 399 -7.52 -25.30 -22.64
C ARG A 399 -7.92 -26.12 -21.41
N ARG A 400 -8.10 -25.48 -20.24
CA ARG A 400 -8.56 -26.16 -19.02
C ARG A 400 -9.98 -26.72 -19.16
N LEU A 401 -10.88 -25.97 -19.79
CA LEU A 401 -12.24 -26.42 -20.10
C LEU A 401 -12.23 -27.64 -21.05
N GLU A 402 -11.45 -27.57 -22.13
CA GLU A 402 -11.30 -28.68 -23.08
C GLU A 402 -10.73 -29.94 -22.40
N GLN A 403 -9.68 -29.79 -21.57
CA GLN A 403 -9.12 -30.90 -20.79
C GLN A 403 -10.12 -31.49 -19.80
N GLY A 404 -10.91 -30.65 -19.12
CA GLY A 404 -11.94 -31.11 -18.20
C GLY A 404 -13.08 -31.87 -18.90
N VAL A 405 -13.45 -31.47 -20.12
CA VAL A 405 -14.43 -32.21 -20.95
C VAL A 405 -13.88 -33.58 -21.35
N VAL A 406 -12.62 -33.64 -21.81
CA VAL A 406 -11.95 -34.90 -22.16
C VAL A 406 -11.84 -35.83 -20.95
N LEU A 407 -11.49 -35.29 -19.77
CA LEU A 407 -11.38 -36.08 -18.54
C LEU A 407 -12.73 -36.67 -18.12
N ARG A 408 -13.81 -35.88 -18.22
CA ARG A 408 -15.18 -36.35 -17.94
C ARG A 408 -15.66 -37.39 -18.95
N GLN A 409 -15.24 -37.29 -20.20
CA GLN A 409 -15.56 -38.28 -21.22
C GLN A 409 -14.86 -39.61 -20.92
N LYS A 410 -13.55 -39.59 -20.63
CA LYS A 410 -12.78 -40.77 -20.23
C LYS A 410 -13.33 -41.44 -18.96
N HIS A 411 -13.73 -40.65 -17.96
CA HIS A 411 -14.34 -41.20 -16.74
C HIS A 411 -15.68 -41.89 -17.03
N ARG A 412 -16.47 -41.36 -17.98
CA ARG A 412 -17.75 -41.95 -18.39
C ARG A 412 -17.56 -43.23 -19.21
N GLU A 413 -16.51 -43.30 -20.02
CA GLU A 413 -16.12 -44.51 -20.76
C GLU A 413 -15.62 -45.59 -19.79
N PHE A 414 -14.79 -45.22 -18.81
CA PHE A 414 -14.31 -46.12 -17.75
C PHE A 414 -15.45 -46.76 -16.94
N LEU A 415 -16.47 -45.97 -16.57
CA LEU A 415 -17.64 -46.48 -15.85
C LEU A 415 -18.45 -47.46 -16.70
N LYS A 416 -18.60 -47.21 -18.00
CA LYS A 416 -19.31 -48.12 -18.92
C LYS A 416 -18.55 -49.44 -19.14
N GLU A 417 -17.23 -49.42 -19.12
CA GLU A 417 -16.43 -50.65 -19.21
C GLU A 417 -16.56 -51.51 -17.95
N HIS A 418 -16.63 -50.91 -16.76
CA HIS A 418 -16.77 -51.65 -15.50
C HIS A 418 -18.19 -52.16 -15.22
N ASP A 419 -19.21 -51.50 -15.76
CA ASP A 419 -20.60 -51.99 -15.67
C ASP A 419 -20.86 -53.20 -16.60
N ASN A 420 -20.11 -53.36 -17.69
CA ASN A 420 -20.24 -54.49 -18.63
C ASN A 420 -19.52 -55.78 -18.18
N ASP A 421 -18.61 -55.71 -17.21
CA ASP A 421 -17.91 -56.87 -16.64
C ASP A 421 -18.66 -57.49 -15.44
N SER A 422 -19.86 -56.97 -15.11
CA SER A 422 -20.68 -57.36 -13.96
C SER A 422 -21.96 -58.13 -14.32
N GLU A 423 -22.21 -58.43 -15.60
CA GLU A 423 -23.24 -59.36 -16.09
C GLU A 423 -22.60 -60.67 -16.58
#